data_AF-X0ZDI2-F1
#
_entry.id   AF-X0ZDI2-F1
#
_cell.length_a   1.000
_cell.length_b   1.000
_cell.length_c   1.000
_cell.angle_alpha   90.00
_cell.angle_beta   90.00
_cell.angle_gamma   90.00
#
_symmetry.space_group_name_H-M   'P 1'
#
loop_
_entity.id
_entity.type
_entity.pdbx_description
1 polymer ?
#
loop_
_entity_poly.entity_id
_entity_poly.type
_entity_poly.pdbx_seq_one_letter_code
_entity_poly.pdbx_strand_id
1 'polypeptide(L)'
;RPEFALYQIVDDDRWHANHQWVVGEIGELIQDGTKDDSWAFPEEHSTVAQEIIFRILDKLKKEDEDEDEIRDPVTDALNSVFGKTLTALIYLALRIARLGKQKGEDKEVRWSDDLKRRYEDAFKGEVVEAYTLFGQYMPNLHYLDKQWVEEKIKEFEKIDNDPLWSAFMYGYLFINGLHKDLYLMMKNHYLKALSLSLEGER
;
A
#
# COMPACT_ATOMS: atom_id res chain seq x y z
N ARG A 1 -30.06 26.62 31.27
CA ARG A 1 -28.92 25.69 31.16
C ARG A 1 -29.39 24.56 30.26
N PRO A 2 -28.86 24.40 29.03
CA PRO A 2 -29.27 23.29 28.18
C PRO A 2 -28.63 22.00 28.70
N GLU A 3 -29.44 20.96 28.80
CA GLU A 3 -29.02 19.59 29.11
C GLU A 3 -28.13 19.09 27.97
N PHE A 4 -26.89 18.70 28.30
CA PHE A 4 -26.04 17.98 27.37
C PHE A 4 -26.65 16.61 27.11
N ALA A 5 -26.87 16.29 25.84
CA ALA A 5 -27.30 14.98 25.40
C ALA A 5 -26.35 13.90 25.96
N LEU A 6 -26.90 13.00 26.76
CA LEU A 6 -26.27 11.73 27.10
C LEU A 6 -26.16 10.92 25.82
N TYR A 7 -24.94 10.78 25.28
CA TYR A 7 -24.66 9.85 24.20
C TYR A 7 -24.91 8.43 24.74
N GLN A 8 -26.00 7.81 24.27
CA GLN A 8 -26.16 6.36 24.40
C GLN A 8 -25.20 5.70 23.42
N ILE A 9 -24.25 4.93 23.95
CA ILE A 9 -23.55 3.92 23.16
C ILE A 9 -24.60 2.86 22.83
N VAL A 10 -24.93 2.74 21.54
CA VAL A 10 -25.88 1.74 21.06
C VAL A 10 -25.10 0.42 20.94
N ASP A 11 -25.30 -0.50 21.88
CA ASP A 11 -24.64 -1.81 21.98
C ASP A 11 -25.04 -2.82 20.86
N ASP A 12 -25.79 -2.39 19.84
CA ASP A 12 -26.21 -3.21 18.70
C ASP A 12 -25.90 -2.48 17.39
N ASP A 13 -24.63 -2.14 17.19
CA ASP A 13 -24.16 -1.70 15.88
C ASP A 13 -23.89 -2.93 15.01
N ARG A 14 -24.86 -3.27 14.16
CA ARG A 14 -24.71 -4.25 13.07
C ARG A 14 -23.49 -4.01 12.15
N TRP A 15 -22.80 -2.89 12.33
CA TRP A 15 -21.63 -2.46 11.58
C TRP A 15 -20.29 -2.82 12.25
N HIS A 16 -20.28 -3.20 13.54
CA HIS A 16 -19.05 -3.44 14.32
C HIS A 16 -18.00 -2.33 14.16
N ALA A 17 -18.46 -1.08 14.18
CA ALA A 17 -17.64 0.09 13.89
C ALA A 17 -16.66 0.31 15.04
N ASN A 18 -15.37 0.03 14.80
CA ASN A 18 -14.33 0.22 15.80
C ASN A 18 -13.40 1.40 15.44
N HIS A 19 -12.46 1.71 16.34
CA HIS A 19 -11.50 2.80 16.13
C HIS A 19 -10.59 2.58 14.92
N GLN A 20 -10.33 1.33 14.51
CA GLN A 20 -9.51 1.00 13.35
C GLN A 20 -10.21 1.45 12.06
N TRP A 21 -11.54 1.33 11.98
CA TRP A 21 -12.27 1.82 10.82
C TRP A 21 -12.04 3.32 10.61
N VAL A 22 -12.17 4.13 11.67
CA VAL A 22 -11.88 5.57 11.63
C VAL A 22 -10.44 5.86 11.19
N VAL A 23 -9.48 5.05 11.62
CA VAL A 23 -8.08 5.17 11.20
C VAL A 23 -7.91 4.87 9.71
N GLY A 24 -8.58 3.85 9.19
CA GLY A 24 -8.61 3.53 7.76
C GLY A 24 -9.18 4.68 6.91
N GLU A 25 -10.28 5.29 7.36
CA GLU A 25 -10.89 6.46 6.69
C GLU A 25 -9.96 7.67 6.64
N ILE A 26 -9.09 7.86 7.64
CA ILE A 26 -8.04 8.90 7.58
C ILE A 26 -7.05 8.62 6.45
N GLY A 27 -6.67 7.35 6.26
CA GLY A 27 -5.83 6.94 5.14
C GLY A 27 -6.47 7.25 3.79
N GLU A 28 -7.73 6.85 3.61
CA GLU A 28 -8.49 7.14 2.39
C GLU A 28 -8.66 8.63 2.13
N LEU A 29 -8.92 9.44 3.17
CA LEU A 29 -9.01 10.89 3.03
C LEU A 29 -7.70 11.49 2.51
N ILE A 30 -6.54 11.02 2.99
CA ILE A 30 -5.24 11.47 2.52
C ILE A 30 -5.00 11.01 1.07
N GLN A 31 -5.34 9.77 0.73
CA GLN A 31 -5.29 9.27 -0.64
C GLN A 31 -6.14 10.14 -1.58
N ASP A 32 -7.38 10.41 -1.23
CA ASP A 32 -8.31 11.20 -2.05
C ASP A 32 -7.86 12.65 -2.20
N GLY A 33 -7.24 13.20 -1.15
CA GLY A 33 -6.61 14.51 -1.15
C GLY A 33 -5.28 14.58 -1.90
N THR A 34 -4.74 13.47 -2.43
CA THR A 34 -3.44 13.43 -3.15
C THR A 34 -3.51 12.79 -4.53
N LYS A 35 -4.56 12.02 -4.85
CA LYS A 35 -4.64 11.24 -6.09
C LYS A 35 -4.78 12.07 -7.37
N ASP A 36 -5.51 13.17 -7.33
CA ASP A 36 -5.80 14.01 -8.50
C ASP A 36 -5.41 15.46 -8.23
N ASP A 37 -4.59 16.03 -9.13
CA ASP A 37 -4.02 17.34 -8.92
C ASP A 37 -5.05 18.48 -9.04
N SER A 38 -6.25 18.23 -9.57
CA SER A 38 -7.33 19.22 -9.72
C SER A 38 -8.10 19.54 -8.43
N TRP A 39 -8.07 18.64 -7.44
CA TRP A 39 -8.67 18.85 -6.13
C TRP A 39 -7.77 18.46 -4.96
N ALA A 40 -6.52 18.05 -5.23
CA ALA A 40 -5.57 17.72 -4.19
C ALA A 40 -5.35 18.90 -3.24
N PHE A 41 -5.07 18.58 -1.97
CA PHE A 41 -4.79 19.60 -0.98
C PHE A 41 -3.52 20.40 -1.33
N PRO A 42 -3.41 21.65 -0.84
CA PRO A 42 -2.21 22.47 -0.98
C PRO A 42 -0.92 21.79 -0.49
N GLU A 43 0.20 22.05 -1.18
CA GLU A 43 1.49 21.42 -0.89
C GLU A 43 1.94 21.56 0.57
N GLU A 44 1.61 22.70 1.22
CA GLU A 44 1.94 22.95 2.63
C GLU A 44 1.37 21.89 3.61
N HIS A 45 0.35 21.14 3.21
CA HIS A 45 -0.22 20.07 4.04
C HIS A 45 0.46 18.72 3.86
N SER A 46 1.40 18.58 2.92
CA SER A 46 2.10 17.31 2.66
C SER A 46 2.86 16.82 3.89
N THR A 47 3.51 17.72 4.63
CA THR A 47 4.22 17.38 5.88
C THR A 47 3.25 16.86 6.94
N VAL A 48 2.08 17.50 7.08
CA VAL A 48 1.06 17.08 8.05
C VAL A 48 0.49 15.71 7.69
N ALA A 49 0.19 15.49 6.40
CA ALA A 49 -0.27 14.19 5.91
C ALA A 49 0.77 13.09 6.17
N GLN A 50 2.05 13.36 5.92
CA GLN A 50 3.14 12.44 6.21
C GLN A 50 3.22 12.08 7.70
N GLU A 51 3.16 13.08 8.59
CA GLU A 51 3.20 12.85 10.04
C GLU A 51 2.02 12.00 10.53
N ILE A 52 0.82 12.22 9.97
CA ILE A 52 -0.37 11.42 10.29
C ILE A 52 -0.16 9.97 9.87
N ILE A 53 0.25 9.74 8.61
CA ILE A 53 0.55 8.39 8.09
C ILE A 53 1.58 7.70 8.99
N PHE A 54 2.67 8.39 9.36
CA PHE A 54 3.73 7.78 10.16
C PHE A 54 3.23 7.40 11.55
N ARG A 55 2.44 8.26 12.21
CA ARG A 55 1.83 7.97 13.51
C ARG A 55 0.85 6.80 13.47
N ILE A 56 0.15 6.62 12.35
CA ILE A 56 -0.72 5.46 12.16
C ILE A 56 0.15 4.21 12.06
N LEU A 57 1.11 4.19 11.12
CA LEU A 57 2.02 3.05 10.92
C LEU A 57 2.84 2.67 12.17
N ASP A 58 3.18 3.64 13.03
CA ASP A 58 3.89 3.38 14.30
C ASP A 58 3.01 2.64 15.34
N LYS A 59 1.69 2.72 15.20
CA LYS A 59 0.72 2.16 16.15
C LYS A 59 0.05 0.88 15.67
N LEU A 60 0.05 0.62 14.36
CA LEU A 60 -0.50 -0.60 13.82
C LEU A 60 0.34 -1.80 14.25
N LYS A 61 -0.30 -2.85 14.75
CA LYS A 61 0.33 -4.15 15.00
C LYS A 61 -0.19 -5.16 13.98
N LYS A 62 0.63 -6.17 13.67
CA LYS A 62 0.23 -7.27 12.77
C LYS A 62 -0.95 -8.10 13.32
N GLU A 63 -1.09 -8.17 14.64
CA GLU A 63 -2.16 -8.90 15.34
C GLU A 63 -3.51 -8.16 15.30
N ASP A 64 -3.55 -6.94 14.78
CA ASP A 64 -4.75 -6.10 14.74
C ASP A 64 -5.68 -6.43 13.56
N GLU A 65 -5.34 -7.46 12.76
CA GLU A 65 -6.07 -7.91 11.57
C GLU A 65 -6.52 -9.37 11.76
N ASP A 66 -7.74 -9.69 11.31
CA ASP A 66 -8.33 -11.02 11.48
C ASP A 66 -7.47 -12.10 10.80
N GLU A 67 -7.06 -13.12 11.56
CA GLU A 67 -6.23 -14.26 11.09
C GLU A 67 -6.98 -15.22 10.14
N ASP A 68 -7.98 -14.74 9.41
CA ASP A 68 -8.63 -15.54 8.39
C ASP A 68 -7.62 -15.88 7.28
N GLU A 69 -7.75 -17.08 6.70
CA GLU A 69 -7.00 -17.47 5.52
C GLU A 69 -7.09 -16.36 4.46
N ILE A 70 -5.95 -15.77 4.10
CA ILE A 70 -5.82 -14.75 3.05
C ILE A 70 -6.31 -15.36 1.73
N ARG A 71 -7.58 -15.15 1.41
CA ARG A 71 -8.24 -15.70 0.23
C ARG A 71 -8.21 -14.74 -0.94
N ASP A 72 -8.19 -13.44 -0.66
CA ASP A 72 -8.12 -12.38 -1.65
C ASP A 72 -7.22 -11.24 -1.15
N PRO A 73 -5.89 -11.37 -1.32
CA PRO A 73 -4.92 -10.40 -0.79
C PRO A 73 -5.17 -8.96 -1.25
N VAL A 74 -5.77 -8.77 -2.42
CA VAL A 74 -6.07 -7.44 -2.96
C VAL A 74 -7.29 -6.85 -2.28
N THR A 75 -8.38 -7.60 -2.18
CA THR A 75 -9.55 -7.15 -1.44
C THR A 75 -9.21 -6.89 0.03
N ASP A 76 -8.38 -7.74 0.65
CA ASP A 76 -7.93 -7.58 2.02
C ASP A 76 -7.12 -6.28 2.17
N ALA A 77 -6.12 -6.06 1.30
CA ALA A 77 -5.32 -4.83 1.34
C ALA A 77 -6.15 -3.55 1.08
N LEU A 78 -7.20 -3.61 0.27
CA LEU A 78 -8.07 -2.45 0.04
C LEU A 78 -8.96 -2.14 1.25
N ASN A 79 -9.24 -3.12 2.10
CA ASN A 79 -10.14 -2.97 3.24
C ASN A 79 -9.42 -2.88 4.59
N SER A 80 -8.15 -3.30 4.68
CA SER A 80 -7.39 -3.26 5.92
C SER A 80 -6.82 -1.87 6.22
N VAL A 81 -6.57 -1.61 7.50
CA VAL A 81 -5.99 -0.31 7.90
C VAL A 81 -4.55 -0.21 7.44
N PHE A 82 -3.78 -1.30 7.46
CA PHE A 82 -2.44 -1.30 6.87
C PHE A 82 -2.48 -0.93 5.40
N GLY A 83 -3.34 -1.59 4.62
CA GLY A 83 -3.36 -1.38 3.18
C GLY A 83 -3.87 0.01 2.79
N LYS A 84 -4.92 0.54 3.45
CA LYS A 84 -5.36 1.94 3.26
C LYS A 84 -4.26 2.94 3.62
N THR A 85 -3.54 2.72 4.72
CA THR A 85 -2.46 3.62 5.16
C THR A 85 -1.25 3.58 4.22
N LEU A 86 -0.84 2.40 3.77
CA LEU A 86 0.25 2.22 2.80
C LEU A 86 -0.13 2.79 1.43
N THR A 87 -1.40 2.68 1.03
CA THR A 87 -1.92 3.30 -0.20
C THR A 87 -1.83 4.82 -0.10
N ALA A 88 -2.25 5.41 1.03
CA ALA A 88 -2.11 6.84 1.29
C ALA A 88 -0.63 7.30 1.22
N LEU A 89 0.29 6.50 1.76
CA LEU A 89 1.74 6.75 1.66
C LEU A 89 2.21 6.80 0.20
N ILE A 90 1.82 5.81 -0.62
CA ILE A 90 2.17 5.76 -2.05
C ILE A 90 1.64 7.00 -2.78
N TYR A 91 0.37 7.35 -2.57
CA TYR A 91 -0.24 8.50 -3.24
C TYR A 91 0.36 9.83 -2.81
N LEU A 92 0.70 9.99 -1.52
CA LEU A 92 1.41 11.16 -1.03
C LEU A 92 2.80 11.28 -1.68
N ALA A 93 3.55 10.17 -1.77
CA ALA A 93 4.85 10.14 -2.43
C ALA A 93 4.74 10.54 -3.91
N LEU A 94 3.74 10.01 -4.63
CA LEU A 94 3.47 10.37 -6.03
C LEU A 94 3.11 11.84 -6.19
N ARG A 95 2.30 12.41 -5.27
CA ARG A 95 1.94 13.83 -5.30
C ARG A 95 3.17 14.71 -5.12
N ILE A 96 4.02 14.41 -4.13
CA ILE A 96 5.28 15.13 -3.90
C ILE A 96 6.15 15.08 -5.17
N ALA A 97 6.30 13.90 -5.78
CA ALA A 97 7.04 13.72 -7.02
C ALA A 97 6.48 14.56 -8.19
N ARG A 98 5.16 14.59 -8.37
CA ARG A 98 4.50 15.39 -9.42
C ARG A 98 4.69 16.89 -9.19
N LEU A 99 4.58 17.36 -7.94
CA LEU A 99 4.82 18.76 -7.59
C LEU A 99 6.28 19.16 -7.84
N GLY A 100 7.24 18.33 -7.44
CA GLY A 100 8.66 18.55 -7.74
C GLY A 100 8.91 18.66 -9.25
N LYS A 101 8.33 17.76 -10.04
CA LYS A 101 8.41 17.82 -11.51
C LYS A 101 7.80 19.10 -12.08
N GLN A 102 6.66 19.57 -11.57
CA GLN A 102 6.05 20.84 -11.99
C GLN A 102 6.94 22.06 -11.69
N LYS A 103 7.75 21.97 -10.63
CA LYS A 103 8.77 22.96 -10.26
C LYS A 103 10.08 22.83 -11.05
N GLY A 104 10.19 21.85 -11.95
CA GLY A 104 11.39 21.58 -12.73
C GLY A 104 12.47 20.79 -11.99
N GLU A 105 12.13 20.14 -10.87
CA GLU A 105 13.04 19.19 -10.23
C GLU A 105 13.07 17.89 -11.04
N ASP A 106 14.22 17.59 -11.64
CA ASP A 106 14.46 16.32 -12.33
C ASP A 106 15.43 15.48 -11.49
N LYS A 107 14.85 14.63 -10.63
CA LYS A 107 15.57 13.67 -9.80
C LYS A 107 15.25 12.26 -10.30
N GLU A 108 16.26 11.40 -10.26
CA GLU A 108 16.11 9.98 -10.58
C GLU A 108 15.24 9.26 -9.53
N VAL A 109 15.49 9.53 -8.25
CA VAL A 109 14.66 9.10 -7.11
C VAL A 109 13.75 10.25 -6.68
N ARG A 110 12.44 10.01 -6.63
CA ARG A 110 11.40 11.05 -6.49
C ARG A 110 10.63 11.01 -5.18
N TRP A 111 10.58 9.88 -4.49
CA TRP A 111 10.09 9.82 -3.09
C TRP A 111 11.23 10.06 -2.10
N SER A 112 10.91 10.55 -0.90
CA SER A 112 11.90 10.80 0.15
C SER A 112 12.36 9.51 0.81
N ASP A 113 13.58 9.54 1.37
CA ASP A 113 14.13 8.41 2.14
C ASP A 113 13.24 8.02 3.32
N ASP A 114 12.57 8.99 3.95
CA ASP A 114 11.65 8.72 5.06
C ASP A 114 10.41 7.94 4.60
N LEU A 115 9.76 8.37 3.50
CA LEU A 115 8.59 7.66 2.94
C LEU A 115 8.97 6.24 2.50
N LYS A 116 10.10 6.12 1.79
CA LYS A 116 10.66 4.84 1.36
C LYS A 116 10.91 3.92 2.56
N ARG A 117 11.59 4.43 3.59
CA ARG A 117 11.93 3.66 4.80
C ARG A 117 10.67 3.10 5.47
N ARG A 118 9.60 3.88 5.58
CA ARG A 118 8.35 3.38 6.20
C ARG A 118 7.69 2.27 5.39
N TYR A 119 7.76 2.33 4.05
CA TYR A 119 7.31 1.23 3.21
C TYR A 119 8.21 -0.01 3.37
N GLU A 120 9.53 0.17 3.44
CA GLU A 120 10.47 -0.93 3.68
C GLU A 120 10.33 -1.57 5.06
N ASP A 121 9.95 -0.79 6.08
CA ASP A 121 9.65 -1.33 7.40
C ASP A 121 8.43 -2.27 7.36
N ALA A 122 7.45 -2.00 6.49
CA ALA A 122 6.33 -2.91 6.27
C ALA A 122 6.78 -4.24 5.61
N PHE A 123 7.74 -4.20 4.69
CA PHE A 123 8.36 -5.43 4.16
C PHE A 123 9.11 -6.20 5.26
N LYS A 124 9.91 -5.52 6.09
CA LYS A 124 10.64 -6.17 7.20
C LYS A 124 9.68 -6.80 8.22
N GLY A 125 8.51 -6.20 8.42
CA GLY A 125 7.45 -6.72 9.28
C GLY A 125 6.64 -7.85 8.64
N GLU A 126 6.96 -8.24 7.40
CA GLU A 126 6.20 -9.23 6.63
C GLU A 126 4.70 -8.91 6.59
N VAL A 127 4.38 -7.63 6.37
CA VAL A 127 3.00 -7.13 6.21
C VAL A 127 2.53 -7.52 4.80
N VAL A 128 1.49 -8.35 4.71
CA VAL A 128 1.01 -8.95 3.45
C VAL A 128 0.61 -7.85 2.45
N GLU A 129 -0.07 -6.82 2.93
CA GLU A 129 -0.52 -5.67 2.16
C GLU A 129 0.64 -4.94 1.50
N ALA A 130 1.81 -4.89 2.12
CA ALA A 130 2.97 -4.27 1.49
C ALA A 130 3.38 -5.03 0.23
N TYR A 131 3.31 -6.36 0.24
CA TYR A 131 3.60 -7.19 -0.94
C TYR A 131 2.52 -7.05 -2.01
N THR A 132 1.24 -7.14 -1.60
CA THR A 132 0.09 -6.92 -2.50
C THR A 132 0.17 -5.56 -3.18
N LEU A 133 0.31 -4.49 -2.40
CA LEU A 133 0.34 -3.11 -2.90
C LEU A 133 1.61 -2.84 -3.70
N PHE A 134 2.74 -3.50 -3.42
CA PHE A 134 3.92 -3.38 -4.26
C PHE A 134 3.66 -3.92 -5.65
N GLY A 135 3.03 -5.10 -5.76
CA GLY A 135 2.62 -5.67 -7.03
C GLY A 135 1.64 -4.76 -7.78
N GLN A 136 0.59 -4.32 -7.08
CA GLN A 136 -0.46 -3.47 -7.62
C GLN A 136 0.11 -2.11 -8.08
N TYR A 137 0.78 -1.37 -7.21
CA TYR A 137 1.30 -0.05 -7.52
C TYR A 137 2.69 -0.08 -8.17
N MET A 138 3.15 -1.24 -8.67
CA MET A 138 4.50 -1.40 -9.24
C MET A 138 4.89 -0.34 -10.28
N PRO A 139 4.03 0.05 -11.25
CA PRO A 139 4.39 1.10 -12.20
C PRO A 139 4.57 2.47 -11.54
N ASN A 140 3.76 2.76 -10.53
CA ASN A 140 3.85 4.00 -9.77
C ASN A 140 5.11 4.03 -8.89
N LEU A 141 5.41 2.93 -8.22
CA LEU A 141 6.64 2.76 -7.44
C LEU A 141 7.88 2.84 -8.34
N HIS A 142 7.83 2.26 -9.53
CA HIS A 142 8.92 2.33 -10.51
C HIS A 142 9.11 3.77 -11.03
N TYR A 143 8.04 4.55 -11.14
CA TYR A 143 8.14 5.98 -11.41
C TYR A 143 8.80 6.76 -10.26
N LEU A 144 8.57 6.35 -9.00
CA LEU A 144 9.20 6.98 -7.83
C LEU A 144 10.67 6.62 -7.67
N ASP A 145 11.02 5.36 -7.89
CA ASP A 145 12.38 4.83 -7.72
C ASP A 145 12.54 3.55 -8.54
N LYS A 146 13.05 3.73 -9.77
CA LYS A 146 13.22 2.63 -10.73
C LYS A 146 14.13 1.54 -10.17
N GLN A 147 15.33 1.92 -9.74
CA GLN A 147 16.34 0.96 -9.30
C GLN A 147 15.82 0.12 -8.13
N TRP A 148 15.17 0.74 -7.15
CA TRP A 148 14.60 0.04 -6.02
C TRP A 148 13.54 -0.99 -6.41
N VAL A 149 12.65 -0.66 -7.36
CA VAL A 149 11.65 -1.64 -7.84
C VAL A 149 12.31 -2.83 -8.53
N GLU A 150 13.30 -2.59 -9.39
CA GLU A 150 14.02 -3.68 -10.08
C GLU A 150 14.76 -4.60 -9.10
N GLU A 151 15.32 -4.03 -8.03
CA GLU A 151 15.98 -4.78 -6.96
C GLU A 151 14.96 -5.62 -6.17
N LYS A 152 13.81 -5.04 -5.81
CA LYS A 152 12.74 -5.74 -5.07
C LYS A 152 12.11 -6.89 -5.85
N ILE A 153 11.88 -6.72 -7.15
CA ILE A 153 11.41 -7.82 -8.03
C ILE A 153 12.39 -9.00 -7.93
N LYS A 154 13.70 -8.76 -8.10
CA LYS A 154 14.72 -9.82 -8.01
C LYS A 154 14.82 -10.42 -6.61
N GLU A 155 14.65 -9.62 -5.57
CA GLU A 155 14.64 -10.08 -4.19
C GLU A 155 13.47 -11.05 -3.95
N PHE A 156 12.28 -10.73 -4.48
CA PHE A 156 11.07 -11.52 -4.30
C PHE A 156 11.12 -12.88 -5.00
N GLU A 157 12.04 -13.09 -5.96
CA GLU A 157 12.27 -14.40 -6.58
C GLU A 157 12.68 -15.43 -5.53
N LYS A 158 13.38 -14.99 -4.47
CA LYS A 158 13.94 -15.82 -3.40
C LYS A 158 12.99 -16.05 -2.23
N ILE A 159 11.78 -15.49 -2.25
CA ILE A 159 10.81 -15.69 -1.18
C ILE A 159 10.28 -17.13 -1.27
N ASP A 160 10.82 -17.99 -0.43
CA ASP A 160 10.39 -19.37 -0.22
C ASP A 160 9.35 -19.39 0.90
N ASN A 161 8.14 -18.91 0.61
CA ASN A 161 6.92 -19.06 1.39
C ASN A 161 5.76 -18.51 0.55
N ASP A 162 4.79 -19.38 0.26
CA ASP A 162 3.74 -19.12 -0.75
C ASP A 162 2.86 -17.88 -0.45
N PRO A 163 2.48 -17.50 0.80
CA PRO A 163 1.53 -16.40 1.02
C PRO A 163 2.02 -15.00 0.61
N LEU A 164 3.25 -14.61 0.98
CA LEU A 164 3.77 -13.26 0.67
C LEU A 164 4.10 -13.11 -0.81
N TRP A 165 4.71 -14.14 -1.39
CA TRP A 165 5.01 -14.15 -2.82
C TRP A 165 3.71 -14.21 -3.65
N SER A 166 2.73 -15.01 -3.23
CA SER A 166 1.41 -15.04 -3.85
C SER A 166 0.72 -13.68 -3.75
N ALA A 167 0.69 -13.04 -2.58
CA ALA A 167 0.11 -11.70 -2.40
C ALA A 167 0.70 -10.67 -3.37
N PHE A 168 2.02 -10.66 -3.50
CA PHE A 168 2.72 -9.86 -4.51
C PHE A 168 2.25 -10.16 -5.95
N MET A 169 2.18 -11.44 -6.32
CA MET A 169 1.75 -11.86 -7.65
C MET A 169 0.28 -11.51 -7.93
N TYR A 170 -0.60 -11.70 -6.96
CA TYR A 170 -2.02 -11.31 -7.03
C TYR A 170 -2.13 -9.81 -7.28
N GLY A 171 -1.43 -8.99 -6.50
CA GLY A 171 -1.40 -7.54 -6.68
C GLY A 171 -0.92 -7.14 -8.08
N TYR A 172 0.18 -7.74 -8.56
CA TYR A 172 0.72 -7.46 -9.89
C TYR A 172 -0.26 -7.81 -11.02
N LEU A 173 -0.91 -8.96 -10.93
CA LEU A 173 -1.84 -9.44 -11.95
C LEU A 173 -3.21 -8.76 -11.90
N PHE A 174 -3.55 -8.11 -10.78
CA PHE A 174 -4.83 -7.43 -10.59
C PHE A 174 -5.00 -6.21 -11.51
N ILE A 175 -3.92 -5.51 -11.85
CA ILE A 175 -4.01 -4.31 -12.70
C ILE A 175 -3.91 -4.66 -14.18
N ASN A 176 -4.91 -4.16 -14.91
CA ASN A 176 -4.91 -4.18 -16.37
C ASN A 176 -3.93 -3.13 -16.90
N GLY A 177 -2.68 -3.52 -17.15
CA GLY A 177 -1.68 -2.63 -17.73
C GLY A 177 -0.34 -3.31 -18.01
N LEU A 178 -0.03 -3.53 -19.28
CA LEU A 178 1.25 -4.13 -19.67
C LEU A 178 2.35 -3.06 -19.80
N HIS A 179 3.17 -2.92 -18.77
CA HIS A 179 4.41 -2.15 -18.85
C HIS A 179 5.53 -3.07 -19.34
N LYS A 180 5.96 -2.89 -20.60
CA LYS A 180 6.89 -3.83 -21.27
C LYS A 180 8.17 -4.13 -20.46
N ASP A 181 8.78 -3.11 -19.86
CA ASP A 181 10.01 -3.29 -19.09
C ASP A 181 9.78 -4.11 -17.81
N LEU A 182 8.71 -3.80 -17.07
CA LEU A 182 8.28 -4.55 -15.89
C LEU A 182 7.88 -5.98 -16.25
N TYR A 183 7.14 -6.18 -17.33
CA TYR A 183 6.72 -7.50 -17.81
C TYR A 183 7.91 -8.43 -18.06
N LEU A 184 8.98 -7.91 -18.68
CA LEU A 184 10.18 -8.70 -18.93
C LEU A 184 10.90 -9.11 -17.64
N MET A 185 10.91 -8.22 -16.64
CA MET A 185 11.50 -8.53 -15.33
C MET A 185 10.71 -9.58 -14.56
N MET A 186 9.40 -9.66 -14.77
CA MET A 186 8.53 -10.63 -14.10
C MET A 186 8.65 -12.07 -14.61
N LYS A 187 9.48 -12.32 -15.64
CA LYS A 187 9.62 -13.63 -16.28
C LYS A 187 9.85 -14.78 -15.31
N ASN A 188 10.77 -14.62 -14.35
CA ASN A 188 11.10 -15.69 -13.40
C ASN A 188 9.94 -15.98 -12.46
N HIS A 189 9.16 -14.96 -12.07
CA HIS A 189 7.97 -15.16 -11.27
C HIS A 189 6.86 -15.90 -12.03
N TYR A 190 6.69 -15.64 -13.33
CA TYR A 190 5.74 -16.42 -14.14
C TYR A 190 6.14 -17.90 -14.21
N LEU A 191 7.43 -18.18 -14.39
CA LEU A 191 7.92 -19.56 -14.41
C LEU A 191 7.69 -20.25 -13.06
N LYS A 192 7.90 -19.54 -11.95
CA LYS A 192 7.60 -20.03 -10.59
C LYS A 192 6.09 -20.30 -10.39
N ALA A 193 5.22 -19.41 -10.87
CA ALA A 193 3.77 -19.62 -10.80
C ALA A 193 3.33 -20.88 -11.57
N LEU A 194 3.89 -21.07 -12.77
CA LEU A 194 3.61 -22.25 -13.60
C LEU A 194 4.10 -23.55 -12.96
N SER A 195 5.25 -23.56 -12.28
CA SER A 195 5.71 -24.76 -11.57
C SER A 195 4.81 -25.15 -10.40
N LEU A 196 4.34 -24.17 -9.62
CA LEU A 196 3.42 -24.42 -8.49
C LEU A 196 2.08 -24.99 -8.95
N SER A 197 1.52 -24.44 -10.04
CA SER A 197 0.27 -24.95 -10.63
C SER A 197 0.36 -26.41 -11.09
N LEU A 198 1.54 -26.89 -11.48
CA LEU A 198 1.76 -28.26 -11.95
C LEU A 198 2.00 -29.26 -10.80
N GLU A 199 2.42 -28.77 -9.63
CA GLU A 199 2.62 -29.60 -8.43
C GLU A 199 1.31 -29.87 -7.70
N GLY A 200 0.34 -28.95 -7.74
CA GLY A 200 -1.00 -29.12 -7.15
C GLY A 200 -1.93 -30.10 -7.89
N GLU A 201 -1.55 -30.58 -9.08
CA GLU A 201 -2.31 -31.55 -9.87
C GLU A 201 -1.78 -33.01 -9.76
N ARG A 202 -0.83 -33.28 -8.86
CA ARG A 202 -0.26 -34.63 -8.62
C ARG A 202 -0.69 -35.21 -7.28
#